data_AF-A0A1Y4N1S2-F1
#
_entry.id   AF-A0A1Y4N1S2-F1
#
_cell.length_a   1.000
_cell.length_b   1.000
_cell.length_c   1.000
_cell.angle_alpha   90.00
_cell.angle_beta   90.00
_cell.angle_gamma   90.00
#
_symmetry.space_group_name_H-M   'P 1'
#
loop_
_entity.id
_entity.type
_entity.pdbx_description
1 polymer ?
#
loop_
_entity_poly.entity_id
_entity_poly.type
_entity_poly.pdbx_seq_one_letter_code
_entity_poly.pdbx_strand_id
1 'polypeptide(L)'
;MVNEQKILEIIEKRRKAHPQDPQKEKLFWFPLRDALGDNEQDALFYLNNIDDDKAVFFSEIYEDVIERFPSNEMENIFKDIIDRAREYMITNDVFE
;
A
#
# COMPACT_ATOMS: atom_id res chain seq x y z
N MET A 1 -4.37 -8.93 13.09
CA MET A 1 -3.73 -9.77 12.08
C MET A 1 -4.08 -9.27 10.70
N VAL A 2 -3.06 -9.18 9.84
CA VAL A 2 -3.17 -8.75 8.45
C VAL A 2 -4.01 -9.73 7.65
N ASN A 3 -4.89 -9.21 6.79
CA ASN A 3 -5.72 -10.01 5.88
C ASN A 3 -5.12 -9.98 4.46
N GLU A 4 -4.13 -10.84 4.23
CA GLU A 4 -3.39 -10.90 2.97
C GLU A 4 -4.27 -11.21 1.76
N GLN A 5 -5.26 -12.11 1.93
CA GLN A 5 -6.21 -12.44 0.87
C GLN A 5 -7.02 -11.22 0.44
N LYS A 6 -7.51 -10.44 1.40
CA LYS A 6 -8.24 -9.19 1.11
C LYS A 6 -7.34 -8.16 0.45
N ILE A 7 -6.08 -8.04 0.87
CA ILE A 7 -5.09 -7.15 0.23
C ILE A 7 -4.92 -7.52 -1.25
N LEU A 8 -4.70 -8.80 -1.56
CA LEU A 8 -4.55 -9.28 -2.94
C LEU A 8 -5.79 -8.95 -3.78
N GLU A 9 -6.98 -9.18 -3.24
CA GLU A 9 -8.23 -8.86 -3.94
C GLU A 9 -8.41 -7.36 -4.23
N ILE A 10 -7.99 -6.50 -3.29
CA ILE A 10 -8.07 -5.05 -3.47
C ILE A 10 -7.07 -4.58 -4.53
N ILE A 11 -5.83 -5.06 -4.46
CA ILE A 11 -4.77 -4.72 -5.42
C ILE A 11 -5.19 -5.14 -6.84
N GLU A 12 -5.70 -6.36 -7.01
CA GLU A 12 -6.15 -6.84 -8.33
C GLU A 12 -7.35 -6.06 -8.88
N LYS A 13 -8.19 -5.47 -8.02
CA LYS A 13 -9.25 -4.56 -8.45
C LYS A 13 -8.69 -3.18 -8.79
N ARG A 14 -7.80 -2.63 -7.96
CA ARG A 14 -7.17 -1.31 -8.17
C ARG A 14 -6.37 -1.27 -9.46
N ARG A 15 -5.65 -2.36 -9.80
CA ARG A 15 -4.89 -2.52 -11.06
C ARG A 15 -5.76 -2.39 -12.31
N LYS A 16 -7.05 -2.74 -12.22
CA LYS A 16 -8.01 -2.67 -13.33
C LYS A 16 -8.80 -1.36 -13.35
N ALA A 17 -8.73 -0.59 -12.28
CA ALA A 17 -9.43 0.68 -12.14
C ALA A 17 -8.63 1.80 -12.82
N HIS A 18 -9.34 2.83 -13.28
CA HIS A 18 -8.69 4.00 -13.87
C HIS A 18 -7.81 4.69 -12.79
N PRO A 19 -6.60 5.17 -13.13
CA PRO A 19 -5.66 5.71 -12.13
C PRO A 19 -6.20 6.96 -11.41
N GLN A 20 -7.04 7.71 -12.13
CA GLN A 20 -7.72 8.91 -11.66
C GLN A 20 -9.18 8.65 -11.23
N ASP A 21 -9.52 7.41 -10.85
CA ASP A 21 -10.87 7.12 -10.33
C ASP A 21 -11.15 8.03 -9.11
N PRO A 22 -12.18 8.89 -9.16
CA PRO A 22 -12.49 9.82 -8.07
C PRO A 22 -12.92 9.11 -6.77
N GLN A 23 -13.23 7.81 -6.82
CA GLN A 23 -13.62 7.01 -5.67
C GLN A 23 -12.48 6.11 -5.16
N LYS A 24 -11.26 6.25 -5.68
CA LYS A 24 -10.14 5.35 -5.35
C LYS A 24 -9.84 5.26 -3.85
N GLU A 25 -9.98 6.36 -3.11
CA GLU A 25 -9.74 6.37 -1.67
C GLU A 25 -10.71 5.42 -0.95
N LYS A 26 -12.00 5.59 -1.25
CA LYS A 26 -13.07 4.80 -0.63
C LYS A 26 -13.08 3.35 -1.10
N LEU A 27 -12.80 3.10 -2.38
CA LEU A 27 -12.90 1.77 -2.98
C LEU A 27 -11.65 0.91 -2.76
N PHE A 28 -10.48 1.54 -2.61
CA PHE A 28 -9.20 0.83 -2.56
C PHE A 28 -8.34 1.25 -1.37
N TRP A 29 -8.15 2.54 -1.11
CA TRP A 29 -7.21 2.99 -0.06
C TRP A 29 -7.65 2.62 1.35
N PHE A 30 -8.87 3.02 1.76
CA PHE A 30 -9.39 2.67 3.08
C PHE A 30 -9.51 1.15 3.27
N PRO A 31 -10.05 0.38 2.30
CA PRO A 31 -10.09 -1.06 2.43
C PRO A 31 -8.70 -1.72 2.55
N LEU A 32 -7.68 -1.17 1.86
CA LEU A 32 -6.31 -1.67 1.88
C LEU A 32 -5.66 -1.39 3.24
N ARG A 33 -5.76 -0.16 3.74
CA ARG A 33 -5.38 0.22 5.10
C ARG A 33 -6.05 -0.67 6.14
N ASP A 34 -7.37 -0.85 6.05
CA ASP A 34 -8.13 -1.66 7.01
C ASP A 34 -7.71 -3.14 6.98
N ALA A 35 -7.25 -3.64 5.84
CA ALA A 35 -6.77 -5.01 5.71
C ALA A 35 -5.41 -5.25 6.41
N LEU A 36 -4.65 -4.19 6.74
CA LEU A 36 -3.48 -4.31 7.63
C LEU A 36 -3.88 -4.64 9.08
N GLY A 37 -5.15 -4.44 9.46
CA GLY A 37 -5.64 -4.69 10.80
C GLY A 37 -5.24 -3.62 11.80
N ASP A 38 -5.40 -3.89 13.10
CA ASP A 38 -5.15 -2.92 14.18
C ASP A 38 -3.81 -3.14 14.90
N ASN A 39 -3.09 -4.23 14.61
CA ASN A 39 -1.80 -4.51 15.23
C ASN A 39 -0.68 -3.97 14.35
N GLU A 40 0.01 -2.95 14.85
CA GLU A 40 1.10 -2.29 14.15
C GLU A 40 2.26 -3.24 13.83
N GLN A 41 2.64 -4.12 14.76
CA GLN A 41 3.76 -5.05 14.56
C GLN A 41 3.45 -6.08 13.46
N ASP A 42 2.21 -6.57 13.39
CA ASP A 42 1.76 -7.43 12.28
C ASP A 42 1.83 -6.67 10.95
N ALA A 43 1.38 -5.41 10.94
CA ALA A 43 1.38 -4.56 9.74
C ALA A 43 2.81 -4.25 9.27
N LEU A 44 3.71 -3.85 10.18
CA LEU A 44 5.13 -3.63 9.90
C LEU A 44 5.78 -4.89 9.33
N PHE A 45 5.55 -6.05 9.95
CA PHE A 45 6.08 -7.32 9.47
C PHE A 45 5.62 -7.62 8.04
N TYR A 46 4.32 -7.44 7.75
CA TYR A 46 3.80 -7.66 6.41
C TYR A 46 4.40 -6.67 5.39
N LEU A 47 4.35 -5.37 5.70
CA LEU A 47 4.82 -4.29 4.83
C LEU A 47 6.30 -4.38 4.52
N ASN A 48 7.13 -4.82 5.47
CA ASN A 48 8.55 -5.03 5.24
C ASN A 48 8.86 -6.20 4.29
N ASN A 49 7.89 -7.08 4.02
CA ASN A 49 8.05 -8.29 3.22
C ASN A 49 7.23 -8.28 1.91
N ILE A 50 6.54 -7.17 1.59
CA ILE A 50 5.86 -7.06 0.30
C ILE A 50 6.86 -7.01 -0.85
N ASP A 51 6.44 -7.45 -2.03
CA ASP A 51 7.19 -7.27 -3.28
C ASP A 51 7.03 -5.85 -3.84
N ASP A 52 7.85 -5.50 -4.83
CA ASP A 52 7.88 -4.17 -5.42
C ASP A 52 6.58 -3.82 -6.18
N ASP A 53 5.89 -4.83 -6.72
CA ASP A 53 4.59 -4.64 -7.37
C ASP A 53 3.52 -4.18 -6.36
N LYS A 54 3.45 -4.83 -5.19
CA LYS A 54 2.59 -4.39 -4.10
C LYS A 54 3.03 -3.03 -3.54
N ALA A 55 4.33 -2.74 -3.53
CA ALA A 55 4.85 -1.47 -3.04
C ALA A 55 4.23 -0.27 -3.77
N VAL A 56 3.97 -0.38 -5.08
CA VAL A 56 3.27 0.65 -5.88
C VAL A 56 1.92 0.99 -5.25
N PHE A 57 1.09 -0.01 -4.96
CA PHE A 57 -0.25 0.21 -4.41
C PHE A 57 -0.22 0.69 -2.96
N PHE A 58 0.72 0.21 -2.15
CA PHE A 58 0.88 0.69 -0.78
C PHE A 58 1.38 2.13 -0.74
N SER A 59 2.22 2.56 -1.69
CA SER A 59 2.70 3.95 -1.76
C SER A 59 1.55 4.97 -1.89
N GLU A 60 0.42 4.58 -2.51
CA GLU A 60 -0.75 5.45 -2.65
C GLU A 60 -1.44 5.77 -1.31
N ILE A 61 -1.26 4.93 -0.28
CA ILE A 61 -2.02 5.00 0.98
C ILE A 61 -1.17 5.47 2.16
N TYR A 62 -0.03 6.10 1.89
CA TYR A 62 0.90 6.57 2.92
C TYR A 62 0.20 7.37 4.02
N GLU A 63 -0.55 8.41 3.64
CA GLU A 63 -1.20 9.31 4.60
C GLU A 63 -2.20 8.55 5.49
N ASP A 64 -3.02 7.69 4.89
CA ASP A 64 -3.99 6.83 5.57
C ASP A 64 -3.36 5.88 6.59
N VAL A 65 -2.18 5.34 6.28
CA VAL A 65 -1.50 4.37 7.14
C VAL A 65 -0.74 5.05 8.27
N ILE A 66 -0.09 6.20 8.01
CA ILE A 66 0.59 6.98 9.06
C ILE A 66 -0.42 7.62 10.03
N GLU A 67 -1.59 8.05 9.56
CA GLU A 67 -2.65 8.52 10.46
C GLU A 67 -3.08 7.42 11.44
N ARG A 68 -3.15 6.17 10.96
CA ARG A 68 -3.54 5.00 11.77
C ARG A 68 -2.42 4.50 12.69
N PHE A 69 -1.19 4.51 12.20
CA PHE A 69 0.01 4.03 12.89
C PHE A 69 1.06 5.16 12.93
N PRO A 70 0.91 6.15 13.82
CA PRO A 70 1.76 7.33 13.86
C PRO A 70 3.09 7.05 14.56
N SER A 71 3.89 6.14 13.99
CA SER A 71 5.19 5.74 14.52
C SER A 71 6.32 5.98 13.53
N ASN A 72 7.52 6.24 14.06
CA ASN A 72 8.72 6.39 13.25
C ASN A 72 9.08 5.10 12.48
N GLU A 73 8.74 3.93 13.02
CA GLU A 73 8.99 2.65 12.35
C GLU A 73 8.12 2.53 11.09
N MET A 74 6.84 2.87 11.20
CA MET A 74 5.92 2.86 10.06
C MET A 74 6.34 3.90 9.01
N GLU A 75 6.68 5.12 9.43
CA GLU A 75 7.19 6.15 8.52
C GLU A 75 8.43 5.69 7.76
N ASN A 76 9.35 4.99 8.41
CA ASN A 76 10.57 4.52 7.77
C ASN A 76 10.33 3.39 6.77
N ILE A 77 9.43 2.44 7.08
CA ILE A 77 9.02 1.42 6.11
C ILE A 77 8.36 2.06 4.90
N PHE A 78 7.51 3.07 5.09
CA PHE A 78 6.87 3.72 3.96
C PHE A 78 7.82 4.53 3.09
N LYS A 79 8.88 5.12 3.65
CA LYS A 79 9.94 5.74 2.84
C LYS A 79 10.57 4.72 1.90
N ASP A 80 10.90 3.53 2.41
CA ASP A 80 11.42 2.42 1.59
C ASP A 80 10.42 1.95 0.53
N ILE A 81 9.14 1.76 0.90
CA ILE A 81 8.07 1.39 -0.03
C ILE A 81 7.94 2.41 -1.17
N ILE A 82 7.97 3.71 -0.87
CA ILE A 82 7.84 4.78 -1.86
C ILE A 82 9.03 4.77 -2.83
N ASP A 83 10.24 4.59 -2.31
CA ASP A 83 11.44 4.52 -3.15
C ASP A 83 11.43 3.27 -4.05
N ARG A 84 11.08 2.10 -3.50
CA ARG A 84 10.91 0.85 -4.26
C ARG A 84 9.82 0.93 -5.32
N ALA A 85 8.67 1.52 -4.97
CA ALA A 85 7.59 1.76 -5.92
C ALA A 85 8.06 2.64 -7.09
N ARG A 86 8.79 3.72 -6.80
CA ARG A 86 9.35 4.63 -7.82
C ARG A 86 10.32 3.89 -8.74
N GLU A 87 11.25 3.12 -8.18
CA GLU A 87 12.21 2.33 -8.95
C GLU A 87 11.53 1.29 -9.83
N TYR A 88 10.51 0.59 -9.29
CA TYR A 88 9.72 -0.38 -10.03
C TYR A 88 8.96 0.25 -11.21
N MET A 89 8.33 1.42 -11.00
CA MET A 89 7.63 2.15 -12.07
C MET A 89 8.58 2.61 -13.18
N ILE A 90 9.76 3.13 -12.81
CA ILE A 90 10.79 3.56 -13.79
C ILE A 90 11.30 2.37 -14.61
N THR A 91 11.63 1.26 -13.94
CA THR A 91 12.24 0.10 -14.60
C THR A 91 11.28 -0.65 -15.51
N ASN A 92 9.99 -0.64 -15.21
CA ASN A 92 8.97 -1.35 -15.99
C ASN A 92 8.20 -0.44 -16.97
N ASP A 93 8.62 0.83 -17.14
CA ASP A 93 7.92 1.84 -17.95
C ASP A 93 6.42 1.94 -17.58
N VAL A 94 6.12 1.74 -16.29
CA VAL A 94 4.77 1.86 -15.73
C VAL A 94 4.62 3.32 -15.30
N PHE A 95 4.66 4.23 -16.27
CA PHE A 95 4.19 5.59 -16.10
C PHE A 95 2.72 5.61 -16.52
N GLU A 96 1.80 5.69 -15.55
CA GLU A 96 0.40 6.03 -15.81
C GLU A 96 0.19 7.55 -15.83
#